data_AF-A0A6C0B640-F1
#
_entry.id   AF-A0A6C0B640-F1
#
_cell.length_a   1.000
_cell.length_b   1.000
_cell.length_c   1.000
_cell.angle_alpha   90.00
_cell.angle_beta   90.00
_cell.angle_gamma   90.00
#
_symmetry.space_group_name_H-M   'P 1'
#
loop_
_entity.id
_entity.type
_entity.pdbx_description
1 polymer ?
#
loop_
_entity_poly.entity_id
_entity_poly.type
_entity_poly.pdbx_seq_one_letter_code
_entity_poly.pdbx_strand_id
1 'polypeptide(L)'
;MNELLIASEFNVLDKLLFHTDLMREYTHNKDIEDTIDRIVNEIVQVKDKVRIKNYLTKLIIVPFQKRDVHSKYGDGERKVSYWAFIKMHSILPKTMEYMLGYFPSIGYWGDLNALYKIVFSSNYHYRDRLLNKIIDMWVFNLRIEENNLNNNLPSFSLLCKWIPKQKSSLDKETKVVNKIVKAYYPWVYKKNKFSALKKFRHLVSKINRLIHTTEVYMCEKNFSAINYNNVPVKCLRKNKRAWLDETVKGKRKNLLLLDRTIGRHNYLDYLESSSSKNIYLKVTPKEEYNYSDLSLLCKLDNKYFNKYKCLIEQVGEIDCLVSLIAFNK
;
A
#
# COMPACT_ATOMS: atom_id res chain seq x y z
N MET A 1 14.00 -14.10 31.22
CA MET A 1 13.64 -12.69 31.44
C MET A 1 13.44 -11.96 30.10
N ASN A 2 14.44 -11.91 29.22
CA ASN A 2 14.36 -11.18 27.95
C ASN A 2 13.20 -11.62 27.03
N GLU A 3 12.83 -12.90 26.98
CA GLU A 3 11.72 -13.34 26.10
C GLU A 3 10.35 -12.84 26.55
N LEU A 4 10.11 -12.77 27.86
CA LEU A 4 8.89 -12.18 28.40
C LEU A 4 8.85 -10.68 28.12
N LEU A 5 10.01 -10.02 28.15
CA LEU A 5 10.13 -8.60 27.83
C LEU A 5 9.93 -8.32 26.33
N ILE A 6 10.50 -9.14 25.44
CA ILE A 6 10.24 -9.09 23.99
C ILE A 6 8.74 -9.28 23.74
N ALA A 7 8.12 -10.30 24.33
CA ALA A 7 6.68 -10.53 24.18
C ALA A 7 5.84 -9.35 24.69
N SER A 8 6.24 -8.77 25.83
CA SER A 8 5.66 -7.55 26.39
C SER A 8 5.76 -6.38 25.41
N GLU A 9 6.94 -6.09 24.86
CA GLU A 9 7.14 -4.97 23.94
C GLU A 9 6.42 -5.19 22.60
N PHE A 10 6.31 -6.42 22.09
CA PHE A 10 5.46 -6.73 20.94
C PHE A 10 3.98 -6.45 21.23
N ASN A 11 3.51 -6.69 22.46
CA ASN A 11 2.15 -6.33 22.87
C ASN A 11 1.98 -4.81 23.02
N VAL A 12 3.00 -4.10 23.52
CA VAL A 12 3.01 -2.63 23.56
C VAL A 12 2.93 -2.07 22.14
N LEU A 13 3.73 -2.62 21.22
CA LEU A 13 3.64 -2.28 19.80
C LEU A 13 2.22 -2.54 19.32
N ASP A 14 1.67 -3.74 19.45
CA ASP A 14 0.31 -4.05 18.97
C ASP A 14 -0.75 -3.06 19.50
N LYS A 15 -0.66 -2.67 20.78
CA LYS A 15 -1.55 -1.67 21.40
C LYS A 15 -1.37 -0.28 20.81
N LEU A 16 -0.13 0.19 20.67
CA LEU A 16 0.16 1.47 20.00
C LEU A 16 -0.38 1.43 18.56
N LEU A 17 -0.24 0.29 17.89
CA LEU A 17 -0.69 0.11 16.52
C LEU A 17 -2.22 0.04 16.38
N PHE A 18 -2.97 -0.15 17.46
CA PHE A 18 -4.44 -0.18 17.47
C PHE A 18 -5.07 1.17 17.87
N HIS A 19 -4.34 2.06 18.53
CA HIS A 19 -4.86 3.32 19.08
C HIS A 19 -4.54 4.57 18.24
N THR A 20 -4.10 4.41 16.98
CA THR A 20 -3.75 5.54 16.10
C THR A 20 -4.88 6.52 15.78
N ASP A 21 -6.14 6.10 15.92
CA ASP A 21 -7.29 6.94 15.56
C ASP A 21 -7.65 8.01 16.62
N LEU A 22 -7.08 7.94 17.83
CA LEU A 22 -7.48 8.79 18.97
C LEU A 22 -6.42 9.82 19.43
N MET A 23 -5.20 9.79 18.88
CA MET A 23 -4.07 10.62 19.36
C MET A 23 -3.55 11.62 18.32
N ARG A 24 -2.92 12.71 18.78
CA ARG A 24 -2.27 13.71 17.92
C ARG A 24 -1.16 13.06 17.08
N GLU A 25 -1.18 13.30 15.76
CA GLU A 25 -0.41 12.52 14.76
C GLU A 25 1.12 12.47 14.95
N TYR A 26 1.73 13.45 15.62
CA TYR A 26 3.20 13.54 15.74
C TYR A 26 3.78 12.67 16.86
N THR A 27 3.17 12.68 18.04
CA THR A 27 3.66 11.89 19.19
C THR A 27 3.62 10.40 18.88
N HIS A 28 2.57 9.97 18.19
CA HIS A 28 2.35 8.57 17.85
C HIS A 28 3.43 7.96 16.95
N ASN A 29 4.01 8.72 16.00
CA ASN A 29 5.01 8.16 15.09
C ASN A 29 6.31 7.88 15.84
N LYS A 30 6.70 8.81 16.73
CA LYS A 30 7.85 8.63 17.60
C LYS A 30 7.66 7.45 18.55
N ASP A 31 6.46 7.28 19.12
CA ASP A 31 6.16 6.14 19.98
C ASP A 31 6.34 4.79 19.26
N ILE A 32 5.98 4.70 17.96
CA ILE A 32 6.22 3.50 17.13
C ILE A 32 7.72 3.27 16.96
N GLU A 33 8.47 4.31 16.60
CA GLU A 33 9.92 4.21 16.39
C GLU A 33 10.65 3.80 17.68
N ASP A 34 10.34 4.46 18.79
CA ASP A 34 10.92 4.19 20.11
C ASP A 34 10.57 2.76 20.58
N THR A 35 9.37 2.27 20.28
CA THR A 35 8.97 0.89 20.62
C THR A 35 9.71 -0.14 19.78
N ILE A 36 9.90 0.10 18.48
CA ILE A 36 10.72 -0.78 17.65
C ILE A 36 12.17 -0.80 18.13
N ASP A 37 12.73 0.35 18.53
CA ASP A 37 14.08 0.41 19.12
C ASP A 37 14.19 -0.41 20.40
N ARG A 38 13.22 -0.30 21.31
CA ARG A 38 13.18 -1.14 22.52
C ARG A 38 13.12 -2.62 22.18
N ILE A 39 12.25 -3.03 21.25
CA ILE A 39 12.16 -4.43 20.80
C ILE A 39 13.50 -4.90 20.25
N VAL A 40 14.15 -4.12 19.39
CA VAL A 40 15.44 -4.48 18.79
C VAL A 40 16.51 -4.58 19.87
N ASN A 41 16.57 -3.62 20.80
CA ASN A 41 17.50 -3.64 21.92
C ASN A 41 17.34 -4.90 22.77
N GLU A 42 16.11 -5.34 23.03
CA GLU A 42 15.85 -6.59 23.75
C GLU A 42 16.21 -7.84 22.96
N ILE A 43 15.92 -7.84 21.65
CA ILE A 43 16.29 -8.93 20.74
C ILE A 43 17.81 -9.11 20.72
N VAL A 44 18.59 -8.04 20.64
CA VAL A 44 20.06 -8.15 20.60
C VAL A 44 20.64 -8.67 21.92
N GLN A 45 19.91 -8.60 23.05
CA GLN A 45 20.35 -9.21 24.31
C GLN A 45 20.17 -10.74 24.36
N VAL A 46 19.37 -11.33 23.45
CA VAL A 46 19.17 -12.80 23.39
C VAL A 46 20.49 -13.51 23.06
N LYS A 47 20.78 -14.64 23.72
CA LYS A 47 22.03 -15.41 23.50
C LYS A 47 21.98 -16.30 22.25
N ASP A 48 20.81 -16.85 21.95
CA ASP A 48 20.62 -17.79 20.85
C ASP A 48 20.42 -17.06 19.51
N LYS A 49 21.38 -17.23 18.58
CA LYS A 49 21.35 -16.65 17.23
C LYS A 49 20.09 -17.01 16.45
N VAL A 50 19.59 -18.24 16.60
CA VAL A 50 18.39 -18.71 15.88
C VAL A 50 17.17 -17.95 16.38
N ARG A 51 17.09 -17.70 17.70
CA ARG A 51 16.02 -16.89 18.29
C ARG A 51 16.10 -15.43 17.89
N ILE A 52 17.30 -14.82 17.87
CA ILE A 52 17.49 -13.45 17.39
C ILE A 52 16.95 -13.32 15.96
N LYS A 53 17.38 -14.22 15.06
CA LYS A 53 16.93 -14.25 13.66
C LYS A 53 15.40 -14.37 13.58
N ASN A 54 14.81 -15.29 14.34
CA ASN A 54 13.35 -15.47 14.36
C ASN A 54 12.60 -14.20 14.78
N TYR A 55 13.03 -13.54 15.87
CA TYR A 55 12.37 -12.32 16.34
C TYR A 55 12.53 -11.14 15.37
N LEU A 56 13.72 -10.96 14.77
CA LEU A 56 13.92 -9.94 13.73
C LEU A 56 13.04 -10.20 12.51
N THR A 57 12.96 -11.44 12.04
CA THR A 57 12.08 -11.82 10.93
C THR A 57 10.61 -11.50 11.26
N LYS A 58 10.15 -11.79 12.48
CA LYS A 58 8.79 -11.42 12.92
C LYS A 58 8.58 -9.90 12.90
N LEU A 59 9.55 -9.12 13.40
CA LEU A 59 9.47 -7.67 13.42
C LEU A 59 9.41 -7.07 12.00
N ILE A 60 10.13 -7.62 11.04
CA ILE A 60 10.08 -7.24 9.62
C ILE A 60 8.71 -7.50 8.99
N ILE A 61 7.99 -8.51 9.46
CA ILE A 61 6.65 -8.86 8.94
C ILE A 61 5.58 -7.90 9.46
N VAL A 62 5.78 -7.26 10.63
CA VAL A 62 4.79 -6.36 11.26
C VAL A 62 4.26 -5.28 10.29
N PRO A 63 5.08 -4.50 9.55
CA PRO A 63 4.58 -3.55 8.57
C PRO A 63 3.65 -4.15 7.52
N PHE A 64 3.86 -5.39 7.11
CA PHE A 64 3.08 -6.08 6.09
C PHE A 64 1.77 -6.61 6.66
N GLN A 65 1.80 -7.21 7.85
CA GLN A 65 0.60 -7.63 8.56
C GLN A 65 -0.31 -6.41 8.82
N LYS A 66 0.26 -5.32 9.32
CA LYS A 66 -0.50 -4.10 9.58
C LYS A 66 -1.06 -3.49 8.31
N ARG A 67 -0.34 -3.56 7.18
CA ARG A 67 -0.85 -3.00 5.93
C ARG A 67 -1.93 -3.84 5.28
N ASP A 68 -1.82 -5.16 5.30
CA ASP A 68 -2.60 -6.04 4.44
C ASP A 68 -4.11 -5.78 4.56
N VAL A 69 -4.76 -5.48 3.43
CA VAL A 69 -6.22 -5.23 3.35
C VAL A 69 -6.96 -6.32 2.58
N HIS A 70 -6.23 -7.29 2.05
CA HIS A 70 -6.78 -8.34 1.19
C HIS A 70 -6.92 -9.66 1.95
N SER A 71 -6.12 -9.88 3.00
CA SER A 71 -6.23 -11.07 3.84
C SER A 71 -7.02 -10.83 5.12
N LYS A 72 -7.57 -11.92 5.67
CA LYS A 72 -8.24 -11.93 6.99
C LYS A 72 -7.29 -11.75 8.18
N TYR A 73 -5.98 -11.75 7.93
CA TYR A 73 -4.94 -11.65 8.95
C TYR A 73 -4.29 -10.27 8.99
N GLY A 74 -4.66 -9.40 8.05
CA GLY A 74 -4.19 -8.03 7.98
C GLY A 74 -5.14 -7.05 8.67
N ASP A 75 -4.57 -5.97 9.19
CA ASP A 75 -5.34 -4.96 9.94
C ASP A 75 -5.76 -3.76 9.07
N GLY A 76 -5.08 -3.53 7.94
CA GLY A 76 -5.36 -2.39 7.06
C GLY A 76 -4.86 -1.02 7.56
N GLU A 77 -4.04 -1.01 8.62
CA GLU A 77 -3.47 0.16 9.28
C GLU A 77 -2.29 0.77 8.52
N ARG A 78 -2.60 1.73 7.65
CA ARG A 78 -1.64 2.30 6.69
C ARG A 78 -0.54 3.12 7.33
N LYS A 79 -0.90 4.08 8.18
CA LYS A 79 0.06 5.02 8.78
C LYS A 79 1.08 4.26 9.63
N VAL A 80 0.55 3.38 10.48
CA VAL A 80 1.32 2.41 11.28
C VAL A 80 2.33 1.64 10.44
N SER A 81 1.83 1.00 9.37
CA SER A 81 2.68 0.21 8.49
C SER A 81 3.83 1.04 7.92
N TYR A 82 3.57 2.28 7.52
CA TYR A 82 4.59 3.13 6.90
C TYR A 82 5.69 3.50 7.87
N TRP A 83 5.35 3.92 9.10
CA TRP A 83 6.34 4.28 10.11
C TRP A 83 7.14 3.06 10.57
N ALA A 84 6.48 1.93 10.82
CA ALA A 84 7.15 0.68 11.14
C ALA A 84 8.08 0.24 9.99
N PHE A 85 7.65 0.39 8.73
CA PHE A 85 8.48 0.08 7.57
C PHE A 85 9.73 0.97 7.49
N ILE A 86 9.57 2.28 7.64
CA ILE A 86 10.68 3.25 7.59
C ILE A 86 11.67 2.98 8.72
N LYS A 87 11.17 2.70 9.92
CA LYS A 87 12.02 2.36 11.05
C LYS A 87 12.80 1.08 10.79
N MET A 88 12.15 0.02 10.33
CA MET A 88 12.84 -1.21 9.95
C MET A 88 13.83 -1.00 8.81
N HIS A 89 13.55 -0.09 7.86
CA HIS A 89 14.49 0.24 6.77
C HIS A 89 15.75 0.94 7.30
N SER A 90 15.66 1.70 8.39
CA SER A 90 16.84 2.26 9.05
C SER A 90 17.78 1.21 9.67
N ILE A 91 17.26 0.00 9.94
CA ILE A 91 17.99 -1.10 10.58
C ILE A 91 18.45 -2.15 9.54
N LEU A 92 17.56 -2.54 8.63
CA LEU A 92 17.76 -3.58 7.61
C LEU A 92 17.38 -3.04 6.21
N PRO A 93 18.16 -2.09 5.64
CA PRO A 93 17.77 -1.39 4.43
C PRO A 93 17.66 -2.31 3.21
N LYS A 94 18.53 -3.32 3.04
CA LYS A 94 18.46 -4.23 1.89
C LYS A 94 17.21 -5.11 1.96
N THR A 95 16.93 -5.70 3.12
CA THR A 95 15.75 -6.55 3.31
C THR A 95 14.47 -5.75 3.13
N MET A 96 14.37 -4.57 3.73
CA MET A 96 13.15 -3.76 3.58
C MET A 96 12.95 -3.25 2.15
N GLU A 97 14.01 -2.89 1.43
CA GLU A 97 13.92 -2.52 0.00
C GLU A 97 13.46 -3.66 -0.89
N TYR A 98 13.90 -4.89 -0.61
CA TYR A 98 13.41 -6.08 -1.30
C TYR A 98 11.92 -6.29 -0.99
N MET A 99 11.56 -6.22 0.29
CA MET A 99 10.21 -6.44 0.77
C MET A 99 9.22 -5.35 0.32
N LEU A 100 9.67 -4.13 0.03
CA LEU A 100 8.85 -3.05 -0.53
C LEU A 100 8.10 -3.48 -1.80
N GLY A 101 8.68 -4.40 -2.59
CA GLY A 101 8.08 -5.00 -3.79
C GLY A 101 6.69 -5.58 -3.57
N TYR A 102 6.36 -5.98 -2.33
CA TYR A 102 5.10 -6.63 -1.98
C TYR A 102 4.00 -5.64 -1.53
N PHE A 103 4.33 -4.37 -1.27
CA PHE A 103 3.31 -3.38 -0.86
C PHE A 103 2.13 -3.27 -1.84
N PRO A 104 2.35 -3.20 -3.17
CA PRO A 104 1.23 -3.13 -4.10
C PRO A 104 0.30 -4.34 -4.07
N SER A 105 0.79 -5.53 -3.69
CA SER A 105 -0.02 -6.77 -3.68
C SER A 105 -0.80 -6.99 -2.38
N ILE A 106 -0.30 -6.52 -1.24
CA ILE A 106 -1.05 -6.52 0.04
C ILE A 106 -1.88 -5.26 0.25
N GLY A 107 -1.59 -4.22 -0.52
CA GLY A 107 -2.21 -2.93 -0.44
C GLY A 107 -2.61 -2.43 -1.82
N TYR A 108 -2.05 -1.30 -2.23
CA TYR A 108 -2.19 -0.78 -3.59
C TYR A 108 -1.04 0.16 -3.93
N TRP A 109 -0.85 0.45 -5.23
CA TRP A 109 0.23 1.31 -5.73
C TRP A 109 0.33 2.71 -5.10
N GLY A 110 -0.77 3.24 -4.56
CA GLY A 110 -0.77 4.54 -3.89
C GLY A 110 -0.13 4.53 -2.51
N ASP A 111 0.18 3.36 -1.94
CA ASP A 111 0.98 3.26 -0.71
C ASP A 111 2.39 3.81 -0.93
N LEU A 112 2.96 3.57 -2.12
CA LEU A 112 4.27 4.11 -2.49
C LEU A 112 4.28 5.64 -2.52
N ASN A 113 3.17 6.29 -2.89
CA ASN A 113 3.07 7.75 -2.85
C ASN A 113 3.10 8.27 -1.40
N ALA A 114 2.39 7.58 -0.49
CA ALA A 114 2.34 7.94 0.92
C ALA A 114 3.71 7.73 1.58
N LEU A 115 4.32 6.56 1.37
CA LEU A 115 5.68 6.26 1.82
C LEU A 115 6.69 7.28 1.29
N TYR A 116 6.67 7.59 -0.01
CA TYR A 116 7.57 8.57 -0.61
C TYR A 116 7.44 9.94 0.07
N LYS A 117 6.21 10.39 0.34
CA LYS A 117 5.95 11.67 1.01
C LYS A 117 6.54 11.71 2.43
N ILE A 118 6.29 10.65 3.21
CA ILE A 118 6.80 10.55 4.59
C ILE A 118 8.33 10.56 4.56
N VAL A 119 8.95 9.66 3.79
CA VAL A 119 10.41 9.54 3.66
C VAL A 119 11.04 10.84 3.16
N PHE A 120 10.40 11.54 2.21
CA PHE A 120 10.89 12.82 1.72
C PHE A 120 10.94 13.89 2.82
N SER A 121 10.02 13.84 3.77
CA SER A 121 9.94 14.78 4.90
C SER A 121 10.76 14.35 6.11
N SER A 122 11.10 13.06 6.21
CA SER A 122 11.94 12.50 7.28
C SER A 122 13.42 12.78 7.04
N ASN A 123 14.22 12.69 8.10
CA ASN A 123 15.67 12.79 8.04
C ASN A 123 16.31 11.56 8.72
N TYR A 124 16.76 10.58 7.93
CA TYR A 124 17.49 9.42 8.42
C TYR A 124 18.49 8.91 7.37
N HIS A 125 19.50 8.16 7.82
CA HIS A 125 20.69 7.83 7.02
C HIS A 125 20.40 7.19 5.65
N TYR A 126 19.44 6.26 5.57
CA TYR A 126 19.12 5.55 4.32
C TYR A 126 17.98 6.18 3.52
N ARG A 127 17.54 7.40 3.86
CA ARG A 127 16.41 8.09 3.21
C ARG A 127 16.49 8.09 1.68
N ASP A 128 17.59 8.56 1.12
CA ASP A 128 17.71 8.71 -0.34
C ASP A 128 17.71 7.37 -1.05
N ARG A 129 18.22 6.32 -0.40
CA ARG A 129 18.19 4.95 -0.89
C ARG A 129 16.75 4.44 -1.04
N LEU A 130 15.90 4.68 -0.04
CA LEU A 130 14.48 4.31 -0.11
C LEU A 130 13.70 5.14 -1.14
N LEU A 131 13.96 6.46 -1.23
CA LEU A 131 13.33 7.31 -2.24
C LEU A 131 13.65 6.83 -3.66
N ASN A 132 14.92 6.49 -3.91
CA ASN A 132 15.36 5.97 -5.21
C ASN A 132 14.74 4.59 -5.48
N LYS A 133 14.70 3.70 -4.49
CA LYS A 133 14.05 2.39 -4.64
C LYS A 133 12.57 2.51 -5.05
N ILE A 134 11.83 3.44 -4.45
CA ILE A 134 10.43 3.70 -4.82
C ILE A 134 10.32 4.19 -6.28
N ILE A 135 11.23 5.08 -6.70
CA ILE A 135 11.29 5.55 -8.10
C ILE A 135 11.57 4.38 -9.05
N ASP A 136 12.55 3.54 -8.72
CA ASP A 136 12.92 2.38 -9.52
C ASP A 136 11.76 1.40 -9.66
N MET A 137 10.98 1.19 -8.59
CA MET A 137 9.77 0.37 -8.64
C MET A 137 8.73 0.92 -9.62
N TRP A 138 8.45 2.24 -9.58
CA TRP A 138 7.54 2.85 -10.55
C TRP A 138 8.05 2.75 -11.97
N VAL A 139 9.34 3.02 -12.20
CA VAL A 139 9.96 2.97 -13.53
C VAL A 139 9.93 1.55 -14.08
N PHE A 140 10.37 0.56 -13.30
CA PHE A 140 10.40 -0.84 -13.69
C PHE A 140 9.00 -1.34 -14.08
N ASN A 141 8.00 -1.12 -13.23
CA ASN A 141 6.65 -1.58 -13.52
C ASN A 141 6.02 -0.80 -14.67
N LEU A 142 6.30 0.49 -14.83
CA LEU A 142 5.81 1.24 -15.99
C LEU A 142 6.39 0.71 -17.31
N ARG A 143 7.62 0.19 -17.33
CA ARG A 143 8.20 -0.47 -18.50
C ARG A 143 7.46 -1.77 -18.85
N ILE A 144 7.05 -2.54 -17.84
CA ILE A 144 6.20 -3.73 -18.04
C ILE A 144 4.86 -3.32 -18.68
N GLU A 145 4.22 -2.27 -18.15
CA GLU A 145 2.95 -1.78 -18.68
C GLU A 145 3.09 -1.23 -20.12
N GLU A 146 4.18 -0.52 -20.44
CA GLU A 146 4.47 -0.06 -21.81
C GLU A 146 4.72 -1.25 -22.76
N ASN A 147 5.41 -2.30 -22.30
CA ASN A 147 5.59 -3.52 -23.08
C ASN A 147 4.26 -4.22 -23.34
N ASN A 148 3.39 -4.33 -22.34
CA ASN A 148 2.06 -4.92 -22.50
C ASN A 148 1.21 -4.11 -23.47
N LEU A 149 1.29 -2.78 -23.39
CA LEU A 149 0.65 -1.87 -24.34
C LEU A 149 1.14 -2.06 -25.78
N ASN A 150 2.45 -2.17 -25.99
CA ASN A 150 3.03 -2.31 -27.32
C ASN A 150 2.73 -3.67 -27.95
N ASN A 151 2.57 -4.70 -27.12
CA ASN A 151 2.22 -6.06 -27.56
C ASN A 151 0.70 -6.35 -27.48
N ASN A 152 -0.14 -5.33 -27.23
CA ASN A 152 -1.60 -5.45 -27.08
C ASN A 152 -2.04 -6.53 -26.07
N LEU A 153 -1.28 -6.72 -24.99
CA LEU A 153 -1.61 -7.67 -23.93
C LEU A 153 -2.67 -7.07 -22.98
N PRO A 154 -3.68 -7.83 -22.54
CA PRO A 154 -4.78 -7.31 -21.71
C PRO A 154 -4.42 -7.15 -20.22
N SER A 155 -3.16 -7.37 -19.83
CA SER A 155 -2.74 -7.39 -18.43
C SER A 155 -2.13 -6.05 -18.03
N PHE A 156 -2.91 -5.18 -17.38
CA PHE A 156 -2.44 -3.92 -16.82
C PHE A 156 -2.69 -3.87 -15.31
N SER A 157 -1.71 -3.45 -14.54
CA SER A 157 -1.91 -3.21 -13.11
C SER A 157 -2.53 -1.84 -12.86
N LEU A 158 -2.93 -1.57 -11.62
CA LEU A 158 -3.41 -0.23 -11.21
C LEU A 158 -2.28 0.82 -11.14
N LEU A 159 -1.06 0.54 -11.59
CA LEU A 159 0.08 1.47 -11.47
C LEU A 159 -0.24 2.82 -12.11
N CYS A 160 -0.72 2.87 -13.36
CA CYS A 160 -0.96 4.13 -14.07
C CYS A 160 -2.11 4.96 -13.46
N LYS A 161 -2.96 4.34 -12.62
CA LYS A 161 -3.93 5.07 -11.78
C LYS A 161 -3.22 5.89 -10.72
N TRP A 162 -2.21 5.31 -10.08
CA TRP A 162 -1.61 5.81 -8.84
C TRP A 162 -0.23 6.46 -8.99
N ILE A 163 0.54 6.16 -10.03
CA ILE A 163 1.87 6.74 -10.25
C ILE A 163 1.80 8.28 -10.20
N PRO A 164 2.78 8.99 -9.59
CA PRO A 164 2.72 10.44 -9.45
C PRO A 164 2.52 11.14 -10.79
N LYS A 165 1.55 12.08 -10.82
CA LYS A 165 1.22 12.89 -12.00
C LYS A 165 1.69 14.33 -11.80
N GLN A 166 2.04 14.99 -12.89
CA GLN A 166 2.52 16.38 -12.84
C GLN A 166 1.49 17.28 -12.14
N LYS A 167 1.95 18.17 -11.27
CA LYS A 167 1.11 19.09 -10.47
C LYS A 167 0.18 18.39 -9.47
N SER A 168 0.32 17.08 -9.23
CA SER A 168 -0.33 16.42 -8.09
C SER A 168 0.20 16.97 -6.76
N SER A 169 -0.52 16.76 -5.65
CA SER A 169 -0.05 17.22 -4.33
C SER A 169 1.37 16.73 -4.02
N LEU A 170 1.65 15.45 -4.29
CA LEU A 170 2.97 14.86 -4.09
C LEU A 170 4.04 15.52 -4.98
N ASP A 171 3.74 15.75 -6.26
CA ASP A 171 4.67 16.37 -7.20
C ASP A 171 4.93 17.85 -6.87
N LYS A 172 3.92 18.59 -6.41
CA LYS A 172 4.08 19.99 -5.99
C LYS A 172 5.13 20.13 -4.89
N GLU A 173 5.07 19.22 -3.92
CA GLU A 173 5.92 19.17 -2.73
C GLU A 173 7.31 18.61 -3.02
N THR A 174 7.40 17.48 -3.73
CA THR A 174 8.65 16.70 -3.84
C THR A 174 9.33 16.78 -5.20
N LYS A 175 8.64 17.32 -6.22
CA LYS A 175 9.04 17.32 -7.64
C LYS A 175 9.35 15.92 -8.20
N VAL A 176 8.79 14.87 -7.59
CA VAL A 176 9.10 13.45 -7.91
C VAL A 176 8.86 13.08 -9.36
N VAL A 177 7.91 13.72 -10.06
CA VAL A 177 7.64 13.41 -11.46
C VAL A 177 8.85 13.69 -12.35
N ASN A 178 9.63 14.75 -12.05
CA ASN A 178 10.86 15.01 -12.79
C ASN A 178 11.89 13.90 -12.58
N LYS A 179 11.98 13.34 -11.37
CA LYS A 179 12.88 12.24 -11.05
C LYS A 179 12.47 10.95 -11.77
N ILE A 180 11.17 10.62 -11.75
CA ILE A 180 10.61 9.47 -12.47
C ILE A 180 10.90 9.61 -13.98
N VAL A 181 10.59 10.75 -14.58
CA VAL A 181 10.75 10.95 -16.02
C VAL A 181 12.23 10.95 -16.44
N LYS A 182 13.11 11.51 -15.60
CA LYS A 182 14.57 11.44 -15.82
C LYS A 182 15.06 9.99 -15.79
N ALA A 183 14.56 9.16 -14.87
CA ALA A 183 14.92 7.75 -14.78
C ALA A 183 14.30 6.90 -15.93
N TYR A 184 13.08 7.23 -16.36
CA TYR A 184 12.39 6.48 -17.42
C TYR A 184 12.91 6.80 -18.83
N TYR A 185 13.09 8.09 -19.14
CA TYR A 185 13.53 8.60 -20.44
C TYR A 185 14.81 9.45 -20.33
N PRO A 186 15.95 8.89 -19.91
CA PRO A 186 17.16 9.68 -19.60
C PRO A 186 17.63 10.52 -20.79
N TRP A 187 17.70 9.93 -21.99
CA TRP A 187 18.15 10.60 -23.21
C TRP A 187 17.19 11.71 -23.68
N VAL A 188 15.88 11.43 -23.67
CA VAL A 188 14.87 12.42 -24.07
C VAL A 188 14.82 13.56 -23.06
N TYR A 189 14.95 13.26 -21.77
CA TYR A 189 14.97 14.25 -20.70
C TYR A 189 16.18 15.18 -20.83
N LYS A 190 17.37 14.62 -21.11
CA LYS A 190 18.61 15.38 -21.34
C LYS A 190 18.49 16.32 -22.55
N LYS A 191 17.89 15.85 -23.66
CA LYS A 191 17.68 16.66 -24.88
C LYS A 191 16.60 17.74 -24.69
N ASN A 192 15.43 17.35 -24.18
CA ASN A 192 14.32 18.25 -23.92
C ASN A 192 13.39 17.67 -22.84
N LYS A 193 13.52 18.22 -21.63
CA LYS A 193 12.70 17.90 -20.47
C LYS A 193 11.19 17.95 -20.73
N PHE A 194 10.71 18.96 -21.45
CA PHE A 194 9.27 19.13 -21.72
C PHE A 194 8.74 18.05 -22.66
N SER A 195 9.55 17.63 -23.63
CA SER A 195 9.23 16.50 -24.52
C SER A 195 9.12 15.19 -23.73
N ALA A 196 10.08 14.91 -22.83
CA ALA A 196 10.05 13.73 -21.98
C ALA A 196 8.81 13.71 -21.05
N LEU A 197 8.50 14.84 -20.42
CA LEU A 197 7.29 14.99 -19.60
C LEU A 197 6.01 14.78 -20.42
N LYS A 198 5.95 15.31 -21.64
CA LYS A 198 4.82 15.11 -22.55
C LYS A 198 4.65 13.64 -22.89
N LYS A 199 5.72 12.94 -23.29
CA LYS A 199 5.71 11.49 -23.58
C LYS A 199 5.20 10.68 -22.39
N PHE A 200 5.74 10.94 -21.19
CA PHE A 200 5.30 10.28 -19.96
C PHE A 200 3.80 10.47 -19.69
N ARG A 201 3.28 11.71 -19.79
CA ARG A 201 1.84 11.97 -19.59
C ARG A 201 0.96 11.23 -20.60
N HIS A 202 1.37 11.17 -21.87
CA HIS A 202 0.62 10.43 -22.89
C HIS A 202 0.62 8.92 -22.62
N LEU A 203 1.77 8.34 -22.26
CA LEU A 203 1.89 6.92 -21.93
C LEU A 203 0.97 6.55 -20.77
N VAL A 204 1.12 7.23 -19.62
CA VAL A 204 0.31 6.98 -18.42
C VAL A 204 -1.19 7.14 -18.70
N SER A 205 -1.58 8.18 -19.45
CA SER A 205 -2.98 8.39 -19.84
C SER A 205 -3.50 7.27 -20.74
N LYS A 206 -2.71 6.84 -21.72
CA LYS A 206 -3.08 5.76 -22.65
C LYS A 206 -3.32 4.45 -21.91
N ILE A 207 -2.39 4.04 -21.04
CA ILE A 207 -2.52 2.82 -20.22
C ILE A 207 -3.71 2.96 -19.25
N ASN A 208 -3.85 4.10 -18.57
CA ASN A 208 -4.92 4.27 -17.58
C ASN A 208 -6.33 4.15 -18.17
N ARG A 209 -6.53 4.46 -19.47
CA ARG A 209 -7.80 4.21 -20.16
C ARG A 209 -8.09 2.71 -20.34
N LEU A 210 -7.06 1.90 -20.59
CA LEU A 210 -7.17 0.44 -20.76
C LEU A 210 -7.42 -0.30 -19.44
N ILE A 211 -7.12 0.31 -18.30
CA ILE A 211 -7.45 -0.26 -16.98
C ILE A 211 -8.98 -0.28 -16.74
N HIS A 212 -9.76 0.51 -17.51
CA HIS A 212 -11.22 0.57 -17.40
C HIS A 212 -11.72 0.82 -15.96
N THR A 213 -11.05 1.72 -15.24
CA THR A 213 -11.52 2.12 -13.90
C THR A 213 -12.87 2.83 -14.01
N THR A 214 -13.72 2.75 -12.99
CA THR A 214 -15.03 3.43 -12.96
C THR A 214 -14.95 4.90 -13.35
N GLU A 215 -13.90 5.60 -12.92
CA GLU A 215 -13.70 7.01 -13.23
C GLU A 215 -13.46 7.28 -14.73
N VAL A 216 -12.92 6.32 -15.49
CA VAL A 216 -12.76 6.41 -16.96
C VAL A 216 -14.13 6.42 -17.62
N TYR A 217 -15.00 5.47 -17.28
CA TYR A 217 -16.38 5.42 -17.77
C TYR A 217 -17.17 6.71 -17.46
N MET A 218 -17.00 7.25 -16.24
CA MET A 218 -17.64 8.52 -15.87
C MET A 218 -17.16 9.70 -16.73
N CYS A 219 -15.85 9.80 -16.97
CA CYS A 219 -15.26 10.87 -17.79
C CYS A 219 -15.68 10.76 -19.26
N GLU A 220 -15.83 9.54 -19.77
CA GLU A 220 -16.27 9.25 -21.14
C GLU A 220 -17.79 9.38 -21.32
N LYS A 221 -18.53 9.68 -20.24
CA LYS A 221 -20.00 9.74 -20.21
C LYS A 221 -20.67 8.43 -20.64
N ASN A 222 -20.05 7.31 -20.29
CA ASN A 222 -20.54 5.96 -20.54
C ASN A 222 -20.94 5.30 -19.21
N PHE A 223 -22.02 5.80 -18.60
CA PHE A 223 -22.48 5.33 -17.29
C PHE A 223 -23.17 3.97 -17.37
N SER A 224 -23.77 3.66 -18.51
CA SER A 224 -24.44 2.37 -18.73
C SER A 224 -23.47 1.18 -18.69
N ALA A 225 -22.21 1.36 -19.12
CA ALA A 225 -21.19 0.31 -19.09
C ALA A 225 -20.57 0.05 -17.70
N ILE A 226 -20.94 0.80 -16.66
CA ILE A 226 -20.37 0.62 -15.32
C ILE A 226 -20.95 -0.64 -14.66
N ASN A 227 -20.09 -1.61 -14.38
CA ASN A 227 -20.44 -2.76 -13.52
C ASN A 227 -20.26 -2.39 -12.04
N TYR A 228 -21.36 -2.04 -11.36
CA TYR A 228 -21.36 -1.59 -9.96
C TYR A 228 -20.87 -2.64 -8.96
N ASN A 229 -20.93 -3.94 -9.29
CA ASN A 229 -20.37 -5.00 -8.44
C ASN A 229 -18.85 -4.92 -8.32
N ASN A 230 -18.18 -4.34 -9.31
CA ASN A 230 -16.72 -4.19 -9.34
C ASN A 230 -16.26 -2.80 -8.88
N VAL A 231 -17.19 -1.90 -8.51
CA VAL A 231 -16.87 -0.55 -8.07
C VAL A 231 -16.50 -0.57 -6.59
N PRO A 232 -15.33 -0.04 -6.18
CA PRO A 232 -14.94 0.00 -4.78
C PRO A 232 -15.97 0.76 -3.92
N VAL A 233 -16.26 0.26 -2.72
CA VAL A 233 -17.26 0.84 -1.78
C VAL A 233 -17.06 2.34 -1.54
N LYS A 234 -15.81 2.79 -1.41
CA LYS A 234 -15.51 4.22 -1.24
C LYS A 234 -15.91 5.06 -2.46
N CYS A 235 -15.73 4.53 -3.66
CA CYS A 235 -16.16 5.16 -4.91
C CYS A 235 -17.69 5.19 -5.00
N LEU A 236 -18.36 4.07 -4.67
CA LEU A 236 -19.82 4.00 -4.61
C LEU A 236 -20.40 5.09 -3.70
N ARG A 237 -19.89 5.20 -2.47
CA ARG A 237 -20.33 6.21 -1.49
C ARG A 237 -20.08 7.63 -1.96
N LYS A 238 -18.87 7.93 -2.44
CA LYS A 238 -18.47 9.29 -2.83
C LYS A 238 -19.29 9.82 -4.01
N ASN A 239 -19.59 8.95 -4.97
CA ASN A 239 -20.22 9.32 -6.23
C ASN A 239 -21.71 8.99 -6.29
N LYS A 240 -22.36 8.65 -5.16
CA LYS A 240 -23.78 8.25 -5.07
C LYS A 240 -24.72 9.10 -5.92
N ARG A 241 -24.64 10.43 -5.77
CA ARG A 241 -25.48 11.37 -6.53
C ARG A 241 -25.22 11.32 -8.04
N ALA A 242 -23.97 11.09 -8.44
CA ALA A 242 -23.62 10.96 -9.85
C ALA A 242 -24.22 9.68 -10.46
N TRP A 243 -24.25 8.57 -9.72
CA TRP A 243 -24.92 7.32 -10.14
C TRP A 243 -26.42 7.50 -10.28
N LEU A 244 -27.03 8.23 -9.35
CA LEU A 244 -28.45 8.55 -9.37
C LEU A 244 -28.82 9.66 -10.36
N ASP A 245 -27.87 10.29 -11.05
CA ASP A 245 -28.16 11.43 -11.92
C ASP A 245 -28.85 12.61 -11.21
N GLU A 246 -28.45 12.86 -9.97
CA GLU A 246 -29.04 13.87 -9.09
C GLU A 246 -28.15 15.10 -8.90
N THR A 247 -28.79 16.26 -8.85
CA THR A 247 -28.18 17.52 -8.40
C THR A 247 -27.96 17.53 -6.89
N VAL A 248 -27.28 18.56 -6.37
CA VAL A 248 -27.13 18.76 -4.91
C VAL A 248 -28.48 18.83 -4.19
N LYS A 249 -29.53 19.30 -4.89
CA LYS A 249 -30.91 19.39 -4.40
C LYS A 249 -31.74 18.11 -4.64
N GLY A 250 -31.14 17.02 -5.09
CA GLY A 250 -31.82 15.74 -5.34
C GLY A 250 -32.65 15.67 -6.62
N LYS A 251 -32.66 16.71 -7.45
CA LYS A 251 -33.39 16.70 -8.74
C LYS A 251 -32.60 15.97 -9.82
N ARG A 252 -33.29 15.16 -10.65
CA ARG A 252 -32.75 14.55 -11.88
C ARG A 252 -32.18 15.62 -12.82
N LYS A 253 -30.95 15.42 -13.32
CA LYS A 253 -30.27 16.40 -14.19
C LYS A 253 -30.45 16.10 -15.68
N ASN A 254 -30.30 14.85 -16.10
CA ASN A 254 -30.21 14.47 -17.51
C ASN A 254 -31.34 13.50 -17.87
N LEU A 255 -32.58 13.99 -17.89
CA LEU A 255 -33.77 13.17 -18.16
C LEU A 255 -33.77 12.54 -19.56
N LEU A 256 -33.24 13.25 -20.55
CA LEU A 256 -33.28 12.84 -21.96
C LEU A 256 -32.07 11.99 -22.40
N LEU A 257 -31.07 11.79 -21.53
CA LEU A 257 -29.89 11.01 -21.89
C LEU A 257 -30.10 9.54 -21.54
N LEU A 258 -30.27 8.71 -22.58
CA LEU A 258 -30.52 7.27 -22.44
C LEU A 258 -29.43 6.57 -21.61
N ASP A 259 -28.15 6.83 -21.89
CA ASP A 259 -27.02 6.27 -21.14
C ASP A 259 -27.11 6.57 -19.63
N ARG A 260 -27.52 7.79 -19.25
CA ARG A 260 -27.67 8.20 -17.85
C ARG A 260 -28.84 7.51 -17.18
N THR A 261 -29.93 7.32 -17.91
CA THR A 261 -31.10 6.58 -17.41
C THR A 261 -30.77 5.11 -17.19
N ILE A 262 -30.11 4.45 -18.14
CA ILE A 262 -29.63 3.06 -18.00
C ILE A 262 -28.63 2.96 -16.85
N GLY A 263 -27.63 3.84 -16.81
CA GLY A 263 -26.61 3.85 -15.75
C GLY A 263 -27.20 4.07 -14.34
N ARG A 264 -28.27 4.86 -14.21
CA ARG A 264 -29.05 4.99 -12.96
C ARG A 264 -29.78 3.70 -12.62
N HIS A 265 -30.44 3.07 -13.59
CA HIS A 265 -31.18 1.82 -13.37
C HIS A 265 -30.24 0.71 -12.90
N ASN A 266 -29.12 0.50 -13.60
CA ASN A 266 -28.08 -0.47 -13.21
C ASN A 266 -27.59 -0.25 -11.77
N TYR A 267 -27.52 1.00 -11.30
CA TYR A 267 -27.14 1.30 -9.92
C TYR A 267 -28.24 0.96 -8.91
N LEU A 268 -29.51 1.23 -9.25
CA LEU A 268 -30.66 0.88 -8.41
C LEU A 268 -30.78 -0.64 -8.29
N ASP A 269 -30.65 -1.37 -9.40
CA ASP A 269 -30.65 -2.84 -9.42
C ASP A 269 -29.52 -3.41 -8.56
N TYR A 270 -28.34 -2.79 -8.60
CA TYR A 270 -27.24 -3.12 -7.71
C TYR A 270 -27.60 -2.91 -6.23
N LEU A 271 -28.30 -1.82 -5.88
CA LEU A 271 -28.72 -1.55 -4.50
C LEU A 271 -29.79 -2.55 -4.01
N GLU A 272 -30.75 -2.90 -4.87
CA GLU A 272 -31.79 -3.89 -4.57
C GLU A 272 -31.18 -5.28 -4.37
N SER A 273 -30.36 -5.73 -5.32
CA SER A 273 -29.65 -7.01 -5.21
C SER A 273 -28.68 -7.08 -4.03
N SER A 274 -28.04 -5.97 -3.65
CA SER A 274 -27.17 -5.89 -2.48
C SER A 274 -27.95 -5.85 -1.16
N SER A 275 -29.16 -5.30 -1.15
CA SER A 275 -30.04 -5.28 0.03
C SER A 275 -30.56 -6.69 0.34
N SER A 276 -30.88 -7.47 -0.70
CA SER A 276 -31.23 -8.90 -0.58
C SER A 276 -30.03 -9.76 -0.18
N LYS A 277 -28.81 -9.44 -0.67
CA LYS A 277 -27.57 -10.11 -0.24
C LYS A 277 -27.11 -9.74 1.17
N ASN A 278 -27.45 -8.56 1.69
CA ASN A 278 -27.13 -8.17 3.07
C ASN A 278 -27.90 -9.00 4.12
N ILE A 279 -28.94 -9.75 3.72
CA ILE A 279 -29.59 -10.77 4.56
C ILE A 279 -28.76 -12.06 4.63
N TYR A 280 -27.95 -12.37 3.61
CA TYR A 280 -27.11 -13.58 3.53
C TYR A 280 -25.59 -13.30 3.73
N LEU A 281 -25.16 -12.04 3.76
CA LEU A 281 -23.79 -11.61 4.07
C LEU A 281 -23.62 -11.19 5.53
N LYS A 282 -24.69 -11.26 6.34
CA LYS A 282 -24.56 -11.41 7.79
C LYS A 282 -24.28 -12.90 8.06
N VAL A 283 -23.03 -13.17 8.44
CA VAL A 283 -22.58 -14.46 8.98
C VAL A 283 -22.50 -15.58 7.95
N THR A 284 -21.46 -15.56 7.11
CA THR A 284 -20.73 -16.83 6.96
C THR A 284 -20.11 -17.13 8.33
N PRO A 285 -20.36 -18.32 8.93
CA PRO A 285 -19.65 -18.72 10.14
C PRO A 285 -18.18 -18.82 9.76
N LYS A 286 -17.41 -17.77 10.04
CA LYS A 286 -15.96 -17.87 10.10
C LYS A 286 -15.71 -18.86 11.22
N GLU A 287 -15.01 -19.95 10.94
CA GLU A 287 -14.46 -20.81 11.99
C GLU A 287 -13.79 -19.90 13.03
N GLU A 288 -14.44 -19.80 14.20
CA GLU A 288 -14.11 -18.89 15.28
C GLU A 288 -12.84 -19.39 15.98
N TYR A 289 -11.69 -19.03 15.42
CA TYR A 289 -10.62 -18.55 16.28
C TYR A 289 -10.68 -17.04 16.23
N ASN A 290 -10.91 -16.41 17.39
CA ASN A 290 -10.95 -14.97 17.50
C ASN A 290 -9.53 -14.42 17.30
N TYR A 291 -9.11 -14.30 16.04
CA TYR A 291 -7.76 -13.89 15.65
C TYR A 291 -7.42 -12.49 16.21
N SER A 292 -8.43 -11.67 16.49
CA SER A 292 -8.30 -10.39 17.19
C SER A 292 -7.65 -10.54 18.57
N ASP A 293 -7.92 -11.64 19.27
CA ASP A 293 -7.56 -11.85 20.67
C ASP A 293 -6.16 -12.44 20.83
N LEU A 294 -5.55 -12.88 19.72
CA LEU A 294 -4.18 -13.37 19.71
C LEU A 294 -3.19 -12.21 19.86
N SER A 295 -2.12 -12.44 20.61
CA SER A 295 -0.98 -11.53 20.65
C SER A 295 -0.36 -11.38 19.25
N LEU A 296 0.25 -10.22 18.97
CA LEU A 296 0.94 -9.97 17.70
C LEU A 296 1.98 -11.05 17.37
N LEU A 297 2.72 -11.54 18.36
CA LEU A 297 3.68 -12.63 18.13
C LEU A 297 3.01 -13.93 17.68
N CYS A 298 1.89 -14.30 18.28
CA CYS A 298 1.11 -15.48 17.86
C CYS A 298 0.53 -15.29 16.46
N LYS A 299 0.05 -14.08 16.13
CA LYS A 299 -0.45 -13.74 14.79
C LYS A 299 0.63 -13.98 13.72
N LEU A 300 1.88 -13.61 14.00
CA LEU A 300 3.03 -13.73 13.09
C LEU A 300 3.56 -15.15 12.91
N ASP A 301 3.16 -16.10 13.77
CA ASP A 301 3.46 -17.53 13.59
C ASP A 301 2.50 -18.24 12.63
N ASN A 302 1.44 -17.56 12.18
CA ASN A 302 0.52 -18.11 11.20
C ASN A 302 1.24 -18.46 9.89
N LYS A 303 0.92 -19.64 9.33
CA LYS A 303 1.46 -20.12 8.04
C LYS A 303 1.31 -19.13 6.89
N TYR A 304 0.32 -18.24 6.95
CA TYR A 304 0.12 -17.15 6.00
C TYR A 304 1.39 -16.30 5.81
N PHE A 305 2.15 -16.08 6.88
CA PHE A 305 3.36 -15.27 6.85
C PHE A 305 4.62 -16.03 6.46
N ASN A 306 4.57 -17.36 6.27
CA ASN A 306 5.74 -18.16 5.90
C ASN A 306 6.36 -17.72 4.57
N LYS A 307 5.53 -17.26 3.62
CA LYS A 307 6.04 -16.70 2.35
C LYS A 307 7.00 -15.53 2.60
N TYR A 308 6.70 -14.65 3.57
CA TYR A 308 7.56 -13.53 3.90
C TYR A 308 8.83 -13.98 4.61
N LYS A 309 8.74 -15.00 5.48
CA LYS A 309 9.92 -15.59 6.15
C LYS A 309 10.94 -16.09 5.11
N CYS A 310 10.49 -16.88 4.12
CA CYS A 310 11.37 -17.36 3.05
C CYS A 310 11.99 -16.23 2.22
N LEU A 311 11.21 -15.18 1.91
CA LEU A 311 11.68 -14.02 1.15
C LEU A 311 12.74 -13.21 1.92
N ILE A 312 12.54 -13.06 3.23
CA ILE A 312 13.48 -12.38 4.13
C ILE A 312 14.81 -13.13 4.19
N GLU A 313 14.76 -14.46 4.28
CA GLU A 313 15.94 -15.32 4.33
C GLU A 313 16.80 -15.23 3.06
N GLN A 314 16.19 -15.05 1.88
CA GLN A 314 16.91 -14.92 0.61
C GLN A 314 17.84 -13.69 0.55
N VAL A 315 17.59 -12.65 1.35
CA VAL A 315 18.40 -11.43 1.33
C VAL A 315 19.70 -11.58 2.13
N GLY A 316 19.71 -12.43 3.16
CA GLY A 316 20.88 -12.69 4.02
C GLY A 316 21.32 -11.54 4.94
N GLU A 317 20.72 -10.34 4.88
CA GLU A 317 21.12 -9.18 5.70
C GLU A 317 20.95 -9.44 7.21
N ILE A 318 19.92 -10.21 7.59
CA ILE A 318 19.71 -10.62 8.99
C ILE A 318 20.86 -11.50 9.48
N ASP A 319 21.33 -12.44 8.66
CA ASP A 319 22.42 -13.33 9.05
C ASP A 319 23.72 -12.57 9.31
N CYS A 320 23.98 -11.53 8.51
CA CYS A 320 25.09 -10.59 8.75
C CYS A 320 24.92 -9.83 10.08
N LEU A 321 23.73 -9.28 10.34
CA LEU A 321 23.45 -8.55 11.58
C LEU A 321 23.59 -9.45 12.82
N VAL A 322 23.02 -10.66 12.78
CA VAL A 322 23.11 -11.64 13.86
C VAL A 322 24.55 -12.05 14.12
N SER A 323 25.35 -12.21 13.06
CA SER A 323 26.78 -12.52 13.19
C SER A 323 27.57 -11.39 13.83
N LEU A 324 27.28 -10.13 13.47
CA LEU A 324 27.89 -8.95 14.07
C LEU A 324 27.54 -8.80 15.56
N ILE A 325 26.26 -9.00 15.91
CA ILE A 325 25.80 -8.97 17.31
C ILE A 325 26.54 -10.03 18.13
N ALA A 326 26.74 -11.22 17.57
CA ALA A 326 27.44 -12.30 18.25
C ALA A 326 28.94 -12.08 18.39
N PHE A 327 29.57 -11.32 17.49
CA PHE A 327 30.99 -10.96 17.57
C PHE A 327 31.26 -9.91 18.64
N ASN A 328 30.31 -9.01 18.88
CA ASN A 328 30.43 -7.93 19.86
C ASN A 328 30.07 -8.36 21.31
N LYS A 329 29.72 -9.63 21.52
CA LYS A 329 29.47 -10.24 22.84
C LYS A 329 30.63 -11.15 23.20
#